data_AF-A0A836X7C0-F1
#
_entry.id   AF-A0A836X7C0-F1
#
_cell.length_a   1.000
_cell.length_b   1.000
_cell.length_c   1.000
_cell.angle_alpha   90.00
_cell.angle_beta   90.00
_cell.angle_gamma   90.00
#
_symmetry.space_group_name_H-M   'P 1'
#
loop_
_entity.id
_entity.type
_entity.pdbx_description
1 polymer ?
#
loop_
_entity_poly.entity_id
_entity_poly.type
_entity_poly.pdbx_seq_one_letter_code
_entity_poly.pdbx_strand_id
1 'polypeptide(L)'
;MERTDLQVGARNERLAYIVERCLESQAAYKLFDMLAAISDLDKDAKGEYMELVKDSGAYSEEEISAIERLIISGTARYFKQVIDQVREEHVQREIDDMLV
;
A
#
# COMPACT_ATOMS: atom_id res chain seq x y z
N MET A 1 7.66 -14.02 27.16
CA MET A 1 7.17 -12.95 26.26
C MET A 1 8.01 -13.04 25.00
N GLU A 2 7.66 -13.88 24.02
CA GLU A 2 8.58 -14.22 22.90
C GLU A 2 7.88 -14.44 21.53
N ARG A 3 6.57 -14.15 21.41
CA ARG A 3 5.83 -14.37 20.14
C ARG A 3 5.52 -13.08 19.37
N THR A 4 5.76 -11.93 19.97
CA THR A 4 5.47 -10.61 19.37
C THR A 4 6.58 -10.15 18.42
N ASP A 5 7.84 -10.39 18.75
CA ASP A 5 8.99 -9.89 17.97
C ASP A 5 9.17 -10.58 16.61
N LEU A 6 8.94 -11.90 16.52
CA LEU A 6 8.98 -12.64 15.26
C LEU A 6 7.88 -12.21 14.28
N GLN A 7 6.72 -11.80 14.81
CA GLN A 7 5.58 -11.39 14.00
C GLN A 7 5.76 -9.96 13.46
N VAL A 8 6.50 -9.10 14.18
CA VAL A 8 6.85 -7.74 13.74
C VAL A 8 7.95 -7.79 12.66
N GLY A 9 8.95 -8.66 12.79
CA GLY A 9 9.99 -8.86 11.76
C GLY A 9 9.43 -9.29 10.41
N ALA A 10 8.61 -10.36 10.40
CA ALA A 10 7.98 -10.85 9.16
C ALA A 10 6.98 -9.85 8.54
N ARG A 11 6.33 -9.02 9.38
CA ARG A 11 5.43 -7.96 8.92
C ARG A 11 6.21 -6.82 8.27
N ASN A 12 7.39 -6.48 8.80
CA ASN A 12 8.31 -5.51 8.21
C ASN A 12 8.94 -6.00 6.91
N GLU A 13 9.34 -7.26 6.80
CA GLU A 13 9.90 -7.83 5.57
C GLU A 13 8.87 -7.86 4.42
N ARG A 14 7.62 -8.24 4.70
CA ARG A 14 6.53 -8.15 3.71
C ARG A 14 6.24 -6.71 3.31
N LEU A 15 6.30 -5.78 4.26
CA LEU A 15 6.17 -4.35 4.00
C LEU A 15 7.28 -3.86 3.07
N ALA A 16 8.53 -4.18 3.38
CA ALA A 16 9.70 -3.83 2.57
C ALA A 16 9.55 -4.36 1.13
N TYR A 17 9.19 -5.64 0.97
CA TYR A 17 8.97 -6.22 -0.35
C TYR A 17 7.88 -5.50 -1.15
N ILE A 18 6.76 -5.15 -0.51
CA ILE A 18 5.68 -4.40 -1.17
C ILE A 18 6.13 -2.99 -1.55
N VAL A 19 6.89 -2.32 -0.67
CA VAL A 19 7.43 -0.98 -0.90
C VAL A 19 8.44 -1.01 -2.06
N GLU A 20 9.38 -1.94 -2.09
CA GLU A 20 10.34 -2.12 -3.18
C GLU A 20 9.62 -2.32 -4.51
N ARG A 21 8.61 -3.20 -4.56
CA ARG A 21 7.81 -3.43 -5.77
C ARG A 21 7.02 -2.20 -6.21
N CYS A 22 6.61 -1.35 -5.28
CA CYS A 22 5.97 -0.06 -5.59
C CYS A 22 6.97 0.98 -6.11
N LEU A 23 8.22 0.96 -5.64
CA LEU A 23 9.28 1.82 -6.15
C LEU A 23 9.73 1.40 -7.56
N GLU A 24 9.77 0.10 -7.84
CA GLU A 24 10.10 -0.45 -9.15
C GLU A 24 9.01 -0.25 -10.21
N SER A 25 7.74 -0.09 -9.80
CA SER A 25 6.59 -0.02 -10.70
C SER A 25 5.67 1.16 -10.40
N GLN A 26 5.66 2.13 -11.31
CA GLN A 26 4.76 3.29 -11.23
C GLN A 26 3.28 2.90 -11.22
N ALA A 27 2.91 1.78 -11.85
CA ALA A 27 1.52 1.29 -11.83
C ALA A 27 1.12 0.76 -10.44
N ALA A 28 2.04 0.06 -9.75
CA ALA A 28 1.82 -0.41 -8.38
C ALA A 28 1.70 0.77 -7.41
N TYR A 29 2.55 1.80 -7.56
CA TYR A 29 2.45 3.03 -6.78
C TYR A 29 1.09 3.73 -6.97
N LYS A 30 0.61 3.89 -8.21
CA LYS A 30 -0.70 4.48 -8.49
C LYS A 30 -1.86 3.69 -7.90
N LEU A 31 -1.77 2.36 -7.89
CA LEU A 31 -2.77 1.50 -7.26
C LEU A 31 -2.84 1.77 -5.75
N PHE A 32 -1.69 1.79 -5.06
CA PHE A 32 -1.62 2.08 -3.63
C PHE A 32 -2.05 3.51 -3.29
N ASP A 33 -1.70 4.49 -4.13
CA ASP A 33 -2.14 5.87 -4.01
C ASP A 33 -3.67 5.99 -4.09
N MET A 34 -4.28 5.31 -5.07
CA MET A 34 -5.72 5.24 -5.23
C MET A 34 -6.39 4.56 -4.03
N LEU A 35 -5.88 3.41 -3.58
CA LEU A 35 -6.41 2.69 -2.40
C LEU A 35 -6.29 3.54 -1.12
N ALA A 36 -5.21 4.30 -0.97
CA ALA A 36 -5.02 5.21 0.15
C ALA A 36 -5.99 6.40 0.10
N ALA A 37 -6.25 6.95 -1.09
CA ALA A 37 -7.25 7.99 -1.28
C ALA A 37 -8.66 7.48 -0.92
N ILE A 38 -9.03 6.28 -1.39
CA ILE A 38 -10.33 5.67 -1.10
C ILE A 38 -10.46 5.30 0.38
N SER A 39 -9.36 4.89 1.02
CA SER A 39 -9.30 4.66 2.46
C SER A 39 -9.65 5.91 3.29
N ASP A 40 -9.47 7.11 2.75
CA ASP A 40 -9.80 8.37 3.45
C ASP A 40 -11.22 8.87 3.16
N LEU A 41 -11.92 8.26 2.20
CA LEU A 41 -13.30 8.59 1.87
C LEU A 41 -14.30 8.04 2.90
N ASP A 42 -15.51 8.57 2.86
CA ASP A 42 -16.62 8.10 3.68
C ASP A 42 -17.03 6.66 3.35
N LYS A 43 -17.75 6.02 4.29
CA LYS A 43 -18.17 4.62 4.14
C LYS A 43 -18.98 4.36 2.87
N ASP A 44 -19.82 5.29 2.46
CA ASP A 44 -20.62 5.18 1.23
C ASP A 44 -19.72 5.11 -0.01
N ALA A 45 -18.74 6.01 -0.12
CA ALA A 45 -17.78 6.01 -1.22
C ALA A 45 -16.87 4.77 -1.24
N LYS A 46 -16.51 4.24 -0.06
CA LYS A 46 -15.82 2.94 0.06
C LYS A 46 -16.69 1.79 -0.45
N GLY A 47 -17.99 1.83 -0.17
CA GLY A 47 -18.97 0.89 -0.67
C GLY A 47 -19.06 0.89 -2.19
N GLU A 48 -19.23 2.07 -2.79
CA GLU A 48 -19.26 2.24 -4.25
C GLU A 48 -18.00 1.70 -4.93
N TYR A 49 -16.82 2.00 -4.37
CA TYR A 49 -15.58 1.46 -4.92
C TYR A 49 -15.53 -0.07 -4.86
N MET A 50 -15.97 -0.66 -3.74
CA MET A 50 -16.02 -2.12 -3.62
C MET A 50 -17.01 -2.76 -4.59
N GLU A 51 -18.12 -2.10 -4.89
CA GLU A 51 -19.05 -2.54 -5.94
C GLU A 51 -18.39 -2.48 -7.31
N LEU A 52 -17.68 -1.40 -7.66
CA LEU A 52 -16.93 -1.29 -8.91
C LEU A 52 -15.86 -2.38 -9.04
N VAL A 53 -15.13 -2.67 -7.97
CA VAL A 53 -14.11 -3.73 -7.95
C VAL A 53 -14.76 -5.11 -8.18
N LYS A 54 -15.90 -5.38 -7.55
CA LYS A 54 -16.66 -6.62 -7.75
C LYS A 54 -17.23 -6.73 -9.17
N ASP A 55 -17.79 -5.65 -9.69
CA ASP A 55 -18.38 -5.58 -11.04
C ASP A 55 -17.33 -5.70 -12.14
N SER A 56 -16.11 -5.22 -11.89
CA SER A 56 -15.00 -5.30 -12.86
C SER A 56 -14.63 -6.73 -13.25
N GLY A 57 -14.90 -7.72 -12.40
CA GLY A 57 -14.50 -9.12 -12.58
C GLY A 57 -12.98 -9.34 -12.71
N ALA A 58 -12.17 -8.30 -12.48
CA ALA A 58 -10.73 -8.32 -12.68
C ALA A 58 -9.97 -8.95 -11.50
N TYR A 59 -10.63 -9.12 -10.37
CA TYR A 59 -10.04 -9.56 -9.11
C TYR A 59 -10.77 -10.81 -8.61
N SER A 60 -10.00 -11.77 -8.11
CA SER A 60 -10.53 -12.93 -7.40
C SER A 60 -11.17 -12.52 -6.06
N GLU A 61 -12.05 -13.35 -5.51
CA GLU A 61 -12.70 -13.08 -4.21
C GLU A 61 -11.69 -12.84 -3.06
N GLU A 62 -10.53 -13.50 -3.12
CA GLU A 62 -9.44 -13.30 -2.17
C GLU A 62 -8.80 -11.90 -2.32
N GLU A 63 -8.57 -11.45 -3.55
CA GLU A 63 -8.04 -10.10 -3.83
C GLU A 63 -9.05 -9.02 -3.46
N ILE A 64 -10.33 -9.23 -3.76
CA ILE A 64 -11.42 -8.32 -3.37
C ILE A 64 -11.47 -8.19 -1.84
N SER A 65 -11.39 -9.30 -1.12
CA SER A 65 -11.36 -9.31 0.36
C SER A 65 -10.11 -8.61 0.91
N ALA A 66 -8.96 -8.75 0.25
CA ALA A 66 -7.73 -8.06 0.64
C ALA A 66 -7.83 -6.54 0.43
N ILE A 67 -8.39 -6.11 -0.71
CA ILE A 67 -8.64 -4.70 -1.05
C ILE A 67 -9.62 -4.08 -0.05
N GLU A 68 -10.74 -4.75 0.21
CA GLU A 68 -11.74 -4.31 1.19
C GLU A 68 -11.09 -4.14 2.57
N ARG A 69 -10.30 -5.12 3.01
CA ARG A 69 -9.61 -5.05 4.30
C ARG A 69 -8.60 -3.91 4.33
N LEU A 70 -7.87 -3.65 3.26
CA LEU A 70 -6.91 -2.53 3.16
C LEU A 70 -7.61 -1.17 3.29
N ILE A 71 -8.76 -1.00 2.64
CA ILE A 71 -9.56 0.23 2.64
C ILE A 71 -10.26 0.46 3.98
N ILE A 72 -10.86 -0.60 4.56
CA ILE A 72 -11.60 -0.50 5.82
C ILE A 72 -10.66 -0.31 7.01
N SER A 73 -9.53 -1.02 7.04
CA SER A 73 -8.60 -0.96 8.17
C SER A 73 -7.75 0.31 8.21
N GLY A 74 -7.79 1.14 7.16
CA GLY A 74 -6.91 2.29 7.03
C GLY A 74 -5.44 1.92 6.78
N THR A 75 -5.13 0.64 6.61
CA THR A 75 -3.75 0.17 6.41
C THR A 75 -3.19 0.68 5.08
N ALA A 76 -4.04 0.91 4.07
CA ALA A 76 -3.63 1.53 2.80
C ALA A 76 -2.95 2.90 3.02
N ARG A 77 -3.45 3.72 3.95
CA ARG A 77 -2.83 5.00 4.32
C ARG A 77 -1.45 4.82 4.93
N TYR A 78 -1.32 3.86 5.85
CA TYR A 78 -0.04 3.55 6.50
C TYR A 78 0.99 3.09 5.46
N PHE A 79 0.60 2.18 4.56
CA PHE A 79 1.47 1.75 3.45
C PHE A 79 1.89 2.92 2.59
N LYS A 80 0.97 3.81 2.23
CA LYS A 80 1.26 4.99 1.42
C LYS A 80 2.28 5.92 2.08
N GLN A 81 2.13 6.21 3.37
CA GLN A 81 3.10 7.03 4.12
C GLN A 81 4.50 6.41 4.13
N VAL A 82 4.59 5.09 4.34
CA VAL A 82 5.87 4.38 4.30
C VAL A 82 6.49 4.41 2.90
N ILE A 83 5.69 4.18 1.85
CA ILE A 83 6.16 4.23 0.46
C ILE A 83 6.64 5.63 0.08
N ASP A 84 5.89 6.68 0.43
CA ASP A 84 6.27 8.06 0.14
C ASP A 84 7.55 8.45 0.89
N GLN A 85 7.68 8.08 2.16
CA GLN A 85 8.90 8.33 2.94
C GLN A 85 10.12 7.64 2.32
N VAL A 86 10.02 6.35 1.98
CA VAL A 86 11.14 5.62 1.36
C VAL A 86 11.46 6.19 -0.02
N ARG A 87 10.45 6.64 -0.78
CA ARG A 87 10.64 7.27 -2.08
C ARG A 87 11.38 8.60 -1.97
N GLU A 88 11.00 9.45 -1.01
CA GLU A 88 11.71 10.69 -0.70
C GLU A 88 13.16 10.41 -0.30
N GLU A 89 13.39 9.41 0.56
CA GLU A 89 14.75 8.98 0.94
C GLU A 89 15.56 8.46 -0.26
N HIS A 90 14.95 7.69 -1.16
CA HIS A 90 15.61 7.17 -2.35
C HIS A 90 16.00 8.29 -3.31
N VAL A 91 15.07 9.22 -3.58
CA VAL A 91 15.34 10.41 -4.41
C VAL A 91 16.42 11.29 -3.77
N GLN A 92 16.39 11.48 -2.46
CA GLN A 92 17.38 12.28 -1.75
C GLN A 92 18.77 11.65 -1.84
N ARG A 93 18.89 10.31 -1.72
CA ARG A 93 20.16 9.61 -1.94
C ARG A 93 20.65 9.69 -3.38
N GLU A 94 19.77 9.54 -4.37
CA GLU A 94 20.16 9.66 -5.77
C GLU A 94 20.64 11.08 -6.11
N ILE A 95 20.04 12.12 -5.51
CA ILE A 95 20.51 13.50 -5.64
C ILE A 95 21.88 13.70 -4.98
N ASP A 96 22.10 13.13 -3.80
CA ASP A 96 23.37 13.22 -3.07
C ASP A 96 24.50 12.51 -3.84
N ASP A 97 24.23 11.35 -4.43
CA ASP A 97 25.18 10.58 -5.25
C ASP A 97 25.50 11.30 -6.58
N MET A 98 24.56 12.07 -7.14
CA MET A 98 24.79 12.92 -8.32
C MET A 98 25.50 14.25 -8.02
N LEU A 99 25.58 14.67 -6.74
CA LEU A 99 26.24 15.90 -6.30
C LEU A 99 27.67 15.67 -5.76
N VAL A 100 28.13 14.41 -5.69
CA VAL A 100 29.50 14.00 -5.32
C VAL A 100 30.41 13.85 -6.54
#